data_AF-A0A183TG01-F1
#
_entry.id   AF-A0A183TG01-F1
#
_cell.length_a   1.000
_cell.length_b   1.000
_cell.length_c   1.000
_cell.angle_alpha   90.00
_cell.angle_beta   90.00
_cell.angle_gamma   90.00
#
_symmetry.space_group_name_H-M   'P 1'
#
loop_
_entity.id
_entity.type
_entity.pdbx_description
1 polymer ?
#
loop_
_entity_poly.entity_id
_entity_poly.type
_entity_poly.pdbx_seq_one_letter_code
_entity_poly.pdbx_strand_id
1 'polypeptide(L)'
;MASRRVARSAVNWTELYQKCPSHQMEQFRELKTRTDNLVSKISALPEKLPEINWEHYQRIVPIPGLTEKFKKEYMSLTVPVPIDAKQVGKSVDAQAKKMKTALAKLPPFNELLPEIVMAYFPHTNIDPFYTGEVPKIEAQTMLQHKAPKVHWDFS
;
A
#
# COMPACT_ATOMS: atom_id res chain seq x y z
N MET A 1 20.38 -11.63 0.60
CA MET A 1 19.09 -11.98 -0.05
C MET A 1 17.98 -10.95 0.22
N ALA A 2 17.89 -10.33 1.40
CA ALA A 2 16.83 -9.37 1.72
C ALA A 2 17.02 -8.01 1.02
N SER A 3 18.23 -7.45 0.98
CA SER A 3 18.51 -6.18 0.30
C SER A 3 18.33 -6.30 -1.23
N ARG A 4 18.82 -7.40 -1.81
CA ARG A 4 18.66 -7.72 -3.25
C ARG A 4 17.20 -7.91 -3.68
N ARG A 5 16.29 -8.27 -2.77
CA ARG A 5 14.85 -8.42 -3.07
C ARG A 5 14.13 -7.08 -3.13
N VAL A 6 14.45 -6.16 -2.23
CA VAL A 6 13.90 -4.80 -2.27
C VAL A 6 14.46 -4.02 -3.46
N ALA A 7 15.73 -4.23 -3.80
CA ALA A 7 16.36 -3.65 -4.99
C ALA A 7 15.73 -4.12 -6.32
N ARG A 8 14.92 -5.18 -6.33
CA ARG A 8 14.26 -5.68 -7.56
C ARG A 8 13.05 -4.83 -7.98
N SER A 9 12.46 -4.04 -7.09
CA SER A 9 11.34 -3.16 -7.40
C SER A 9 11.79 -1.70 -7.45
N ALA A 10 12.56 -1.33 -8.47
CA ALA A 10 12.84 0.08 -8.75
C ALA A 10 11.57 0.74 -9.29
N VAL A 11 10.80 1.39 -8.43
CA VAL A 11 9.60 2.14 -8.81
C VAL A 11 10.00 3.49 -9.39
N ASN A 12 9.53 3.81 -10.59
CA ASN A 12 9.73 5.13 -11.20
C ASN A 12 8.79 6.17 -10.58
N TRP A 13 9.23 6.80 -9.48
CA TRP A 13 8.42 7.78 -8.75
C TRP A 13 8.14 9.08 -9.52
N THR A 14 9.00 9.46 -10.47
CA THR A 14 8.81 10.69 -11.25
C THR A 14 7.69 10.53 -12.27
N GLU A 15 7.64 9.39 -12.96
CA GLU A 15 6.57 9.07 -13.90
C GLU A 15 5.21 8.92 -13.19
N LEU A 16 5.19 8.28 -12.00
CA LEU A 16 3.97 8.20 -11.20
C LEU A 16 3.47 9.57 -10.77
N TYR A 17 4.37 10.46 -10.33
CA TYR A 17 4.01 11.82 -9.95
C TYR A 17 3.34 12.58 -11.10
N GLN A 18 3.84 12.43 -12.33
CA GLN A 18 3.25 13.07 -13.52
C GLN A 18 1.86 12.55 -13.87
N LYS A 19 1.56 11.28 -13.56
CA LYS A 19 0.29 10.63 -13.87
C LYS A 19 -0.75 10.73 -12.75
N CYS A 20 -0.36 11.20 -11.57
CA CYS A 20 -1.26 11.33 -10.42
C CYS A 20 -2.21 12.53 -10.58
N PRO A 21 -3.53 12.35 -10.37
CA PRO A 21 -4.47 13.46 -10.27
C PRO A 21 -4.16 14.39 -9.10
N SER A 22 -4.41 15.69 -9.26
CA SER A 22 -4.13 16.72 -8.24
C SER A 22 -4.79 16.44 -6.87
N HIS A 23 -6.00 15.90 -6.86
CA HIS A 23 -6.74 15.56 -5.65
C HIS A 23 -6.21 14.31 -4.90
N GLN A 24 -5.33 13.51 -5.52
CA GLN A 24 -4.75 12.29 -4.92
C GLN A 24 -3.29 12.48 -4.49
N MET A 25 -2.75 13.69 -4.62
CA MET A 25 -1.35 13.99 -4.36
C MET A 25 -0.94 13.74 -2.91
N GLU A 26 -1.84 13.96 -1.96
CA GLU A 26 -1.59 13.69 -0.54
C GLU A 26 -1.45 12.18 -0.28
N GLN A 27 -2.37 11.38 -0.81
CA GLN A 27 -2.31 9.91 -0.74
C GLN A 27 -1.03 9.36 -1.38
N PHE A 28 -0.60 9.94 -2.50
CA PHE A 28 0.66 9.58 -3.16
C PHE A 28 1.89 9.88 -2.28
N ARG A 29 1.93 11.06 -1.64
CA ARG A 29 3.03 11.43 -0.73
C ARG A 29 3.09 10.49 0.47
N GLU A 30 1.94 10.14 1.03
CA GLU A 30 1.87 9.19 2.14
C GLU A 30 2.37 7.80 1.72
N LEU A 31 1.91 7.29 0.57
CA LEU A 31 2.38 6.02 0.02
C LEU A 31 3.90 6.00 -0.13
N LYS A 32 4.45 7.02 -0.79
CA LYS A 32 5.90 7.14 -0.98
C LYS A 32 6.65 7.14 0.35
N THR A 33 6.21 7.94 1.32
CA THR A 33 6.83 8.01 2.65
C THR A 33 6.82 6.66 3.36
N ARG A 34 5.70 5.93 3.31
CA ARG A 34 5.60 4.59 3.91
C ARG A 34 6.53 3.61 3.20
N THR A 35 6.59 3.64 1.88
CA THR A 35 7.48 2.77 1.08
C THR A 35 8.95 3.06 1.39
N ASP A 36 9.38 4.31 1.36
CA ASP A 36 10.78 4.70 1.63
C ASP A 36 11.21 4.29 3.04
N ASN A 37 10.34 4.46 4.04
CA ASN A 37 10.59 4.00 5.41
C ASN A 37 10.73 2.48 5.54
N LEU A 38 9.97 1.70 4.75
CA LEU A 38 10.11 0.25 4.74
C LEU A 38 11.40 -0.18 4.03
N VAL A 39 11.71 0.46 2.90
CA VAL A 39 12.94 0.20 2.14
C VAL A 39 14.16 0.49 3.00
N SER A 40 14.19 1.62 3.72
CA SER A 40 15.31 1.97 4.60
C SER A 40 15.48 0.93 5.72
N LYS A 41 14.40 0.56 6.41
CA LYS A 41 14.42 -0.49 7.46
C LYS A 41 14.92 -1.82 6.93
N ILE A 42 14.44 -2.27 5.77
CA ILE A 42 14.86 -3.55 5.19
C ILE A 42 16.31 -3.50 4.74
N SER A 43 16.78 -2.37 4.21
CA SER A 43 18.17 -2.20 3.78
C SER A 43 19.16 -2.18 4.95
N ALA A 44 18.73 -1.74 6.13
CA ALA A 44 19.54 -1.74 7.36
C ALA A 44 19.66 -3.13 8.01
N LEU A 45 18.81 -4.09 7.65
CA LEU A 45 18.86 -5.44 8.23
C LEU A 45 20.01 -6.25 7.62
N PRO A 46 20.90 -6.83 8.45
CA PRO A 46 22.01 -7.64 7.96
C PRO A 46 21.49 -8.90 7.26
N GLU A 47 22.06 -9.23 6.10
CA GLU A 47 21.61 -10.38 5.30
C GLU A 47 22.05 -11.73 5.85
N LYS A 48 23.10 -11.72 6.68
CA LYS A 48 23.67 -12.89 7.33
C LYS A 48 23.62 -12.66 8.84
N LEU A 49 23.51 -13.77 9.57
CA LEU A 49 23.74 -13.84 11.00
C LEU A 49 25.09 -13.14 11.32
N PRO A 50 25.11 -12.16 12.25
CA PRO A 50 26.34 -11.43 12.58
C PRO A 50 27.41 -12.38 13.13
N GLU A 51 28.65 -12.26 12.65
CA GLU A 51 29.73 -13.12 13.10
C GLU A 51 30.02 -12.88 14.59
N ILE A 52 29.87 -13.95 15.39
CA ILE A 52 30.16 -13.93 16.82
C ILE A 52 31.65 -14.25 17.02
N ASN A 53 32.34 -13.46 17.84
CA ASN A 53 33.73 -13.74 18.22
C ASN A 53 33.77 -14.87 19.27
N TRP A 54 33.73 -16.11 18.81
CA TRP A 54 33.73 -17.31 19.66
C TRP A 54 35.01 -17.49 20.49
N GLU A 55 36.16 -17.01 20.01
CA GLU A 55 37.45 -17.10 20.71
C GLU A 55 37.46 -16.30 22.01
N HIS A 56 36.84 -15.11 21.99
CA HIS A 56 36.68 -14.29 23.19
C HIS A 56 35.84 -15.02 24.25
N TYR A 57 34.73 -15.63 23.83
CA TYR A 57 33.84 -16.35 24.76
C TYR A 57 34.44 -17.66 25.27
N GLN A 58 35.26 -18.36 24.48
CA GLN A 58 35.99 -19.53 24.98
C GLN A 58 36.96 -19.20 26.13
N ARG A 59 37.51 -17.97 26.18
CA ARG A 59 38.43 -17.56 27.26
C ARG A 59 37.72 -17.13 28.54
N ILE A 60 36.51 -16.58 28.42
CA ILE A 60 35.77 -16.02 29.57
C ILE A 60 34.85 -17.05 30.21
N VAL A 61 34.28 -17.95 29.42
CA VAL A 61 33.31 -18.94 29.91
C VAL A 61 34.05 -20.04 30.68
N PRO A 62 33.78 -20.22 31.99
CA PRO A 62 34.48 -21.22 32.82
C PRO A 62 34.06 -22.66 32.54
N ILE A 63 32.91 -22.86 31.88
CA ILE A 63 32.32 -24.17 31.64
C ILE A 63 32.85 -24.74 30.31
N PRO A 64 33.67 -25.80 30.33
CA PRO A 64 34.19 -26.41 29.11
C PRO A 64 33.06 -26.99 28.26
N GLY A 65 33.10 -26.75 26.94
CA GLY A 65 32.15 -27.29 25.97
C GLY A 65 30.81 -26.54 25.82
N LEU A 66 30.53 -25.53 26.65
CA LEU A 66 29.30 -24.73 26.51
C LEU A 66 29.31 -23.86 25.23
N THR A 67 30.44 -23.19 24.98
CA THR A 67 30.63 -22.32 23.80
C THR A 67 30.53 -23.11 22.48
N GLU A 68 30.95 -24.37 22.47
CA GLU A 68 30.86 -25.24 21.29
C GLU A 68 29.41 -25.68 20.99
N LYS A 69 28.61 -25.96 22.03
CA LYS A 69 27.18 -26.25 21.88
C LYS A 69 26.44 -25.05 21.27
N PHE A 70 26.69 -23.84 21.80
CA PHE A 70 26.10 -22.62 21.25
C PHE A 70 26.55 -22.32 19.83
N LYS A 71 27.84 -22.53 19.50
CA LYS A 71 28.32 -22.41 18.13
C LYS A 71 27.57 -23.34 17.18
N LYS A 72 27.34 -24.59 17.59
CA LYS A 72 26.63 -25.59 16.79
C LYS A 72 25.16 -25.22 16.58
N GLU A 73 24.47 -24.78 17.62
CA GLU A 73 23.08 -24.33 17.52
C GLU A 73 22.93 -23.03 16.71
N TYR A 74 23.87 -22.11 16.84
CA TYR A 74 23.88 -20.87 16.07
C TYR A 74 24.04 -21.13 14.57
N MET A 75 24.92 -22.07 14.20
CA MET A 75 25.12 -22.45 12.81
C MET A 75 23.95 -23.26 12.23
N SER A 76 23.19 -23.99 13.07
CA SER A 76 22.00 -24.73 12.62
C SER A 76 20.75 -23.85 12.53
N LEU A 77 20.74 -22.70 13.20
CA LEU A 77 19.62 -21.77 13.19
C LEU A 77 19.42 -21.18 11.79
N THR A 78 18.38 -21.64 11.12
CA THR A 78 17.91 -21.05 9.85
C THR A 78 16.66 -20.24 10.14
N VAL A 79 16.70 -18.94 9.82
CA VAL A 79 15.52 -18.08 9.96
C VAL A 79 14.59 -18.32 8.76
N PRO A 80 13.36 -18.84 8.98
CA PRO A 80 12.43 -19.04 7.88
C PRO A 80 12.03 -17.68 7.29
N VAL A 81 11.98 -17.62 5.97
CA VAL A 81 11.56 -16.41 5.25
C VAL A 81 10.08 -16.15 5.52
N PRO A 82 9.66 -14.89 5.75
CA PRO A 82 8.25 -14.58 5.93
C PRO A 82 7.44 -14.97 4.67
N ILE A 83 6.36 -15.70 4.89
CA ILE A 83 5.39 -16.08 3.87
C ILE A 83 4.25 -15.06 3.90
N ASP A 84 3.80 -14.59 2.75
CA ASP A 84 2.63 -13.70 2.66
C ASP A 84 1.34 -14.47 3.00
N ALA A 85 0.99 -14.48 4.29
CA ALA A 85 -0.19 -15.16 4.79
C ALA A 85 -1.51 -14.55 4.28
N LYS A 86 -1.52 -13.24 3.98
CA LYS A 86 -2.73 -12.52 3.58
C LYS A 86 -2.89 -12.38 2.07
N GLN A 87 -1.92 -12.88 1.28
CA GLN A 87 -1.94 -12.85 -0.18
C GLN A 87 -2.25 -11.46 -0.74
N VAL A 88 -1.70 -10.43 -0.09
CA VAL A 88 -2.04 -9.02 -0.39
C VAL A 88 -1.60 -8.65 -1.80
N GLY A 89 -0.53 -9.25 -2.32
CA GLY A 89 -0.13 -9.05 -3.72
C GLY A 89 -1.24 -9.43 -4.72
N LYS A 90 -1.93 -10.55 -4.50
CA LYS A 90 -3.00 -11.02 -5.39
C LYS A 90 -4.21 -10.10 -5.39
N SER A 91 -4.55 -9.51 -4.25
CA SER A 91 -5.67 -8.57 -4.17
C SER A 91 -5.36 -7.27 -4.90
N VAL A 92 -4.13 -6.77 -4.81
CA VAL A 92 -3.65 -5.61 -5.57
C VAL A 92 -3.68 -5.87 -7.07
N ASP A 93 -3.19 -7.02 -7.52
CA ASP A 93 -3.24 -7.41 -8.94
C ASP A 93 -4.68 -7.48 -9.47
N ALA A 94 -5.60 -8.00 -8.66
CA ALA A 94 -7.02 -8.05 -9.01
C ALA A 94 -7.63 -6.65 -9.14
N GLN A 95 -7.29 -5.72 -8.23
CA GLN A 95 -7.72 -4.32 -8.33
C GLN A 95 -7.15 -3.63 -9.57
N ALA A 96 -5.88 -3.85 -9.88
CA ALA A 96 -5.25 -3.29 -11.08
C ALA A 96 -5.94 -3.77 -12.37
N LYS A 97 -6.33 -5.05 -12.44
CA LYS A 97 -7.13 -5.58 -13.57
C LYS A 97 -8.49 -4.91 -13.66
N LYS A 98 -9.20 -4.74 -12.55
CA LYS A 98 -10.50 -4.04 -12.52
C LYS A 98 -10.40 -2.58 -12.98
N MET A 99 -9.36 -1.87 -12.57
CA MET A 99 -9.13 -0.49 -13.02
C MET A 99 -8.79 -0.42 -14.50
N LYS A 100 -7.98 -1.35 -15.03
CA LYS A 100 -7.68 -1.44 -16.47
C LYS A 100 -8.93 -1.74 -17.30
N THR A 101 -9.79 -2.65 -16.84
CA THR A 101 -11.05 -2.95 -17.55
C THR A 101 -12.05 -1.81 -17.45
N ALA A 102 -12.08 -1.05 -16.35
CA ALA A 102 -12.89 0.16 -16.24
C ALA A 102 -12.39 1.25 -17.22
N LEU A 103 -11.07 1.47 -17.31
CA LEU A 103 -10.48 2.41 -18.26
C LEU A 103 -10.80 2.04 -19.72
N ALA A 104 -10.77 0.75 -20.07
CA ALA A 104 -11.10 0.30 -21.42
C ALA A 104 -12.58 0.51 -21.79
N LYS A 105 -13.47 0.69 -20.81
CA LYS A 105 -14.90 0.97 -21.03
C LYS A 105 -15.19 2.47 -21.19
N LEU A 106 -14.26 3.34 -20.82
CA LEU A 106 -14.44 4.78 -20.96
C LEU A 106 -14.24 5.20 -22.42
N PRO A 107 -15.14 6.02 -22.98
CA PRO A 107 -14.92 6.60 -24.29
C PRO A 107 -13.67 7.51 -24.27
N PRO A 108 -12.96 7.64 -25.40
CA PRO A 108 -11.83 8.55 -25.51
C PRO A 108 -12.27 9.99 -25.21
N PHE A 109 -11.42 10.76 -24.53
CA PHE A 109 -11.74 12.11 -24.05
C PHE A 109 -12.29 13.06 -25.14
N ASN A 110 -11.88 12.87 -26.39
CA ASN A 110 -12.32 13.68 -27.53
C ASN A 110 -13.80 13.49 -27.91
N GLU A 111 -14.46 12.43 -27.42
CA GLU A 111 -15.87 12.10 -27.70
C GLU A 111 -16.76 12.27 -26.45
N LEU A 112 -16.20 12.70 -25.31
CA LEU A 112 -16.97 13.01 -24.11
C LEU A 112 -17.69 14.35 -24.27
N LEU A 113 -18.89 14.28 -24.84
CA LEU A 113 -19.87 15.36 -24.72
C LEU A 113 -20.37 15.46 -23.28
N PRO A 114 -20.75 16.66 -22.79
CA PRO A 114 -21.21 16.88 -21.42
C PRO A 114 -22.33 15.93 -20.96
N GLU A 115 -23.24 15.55 -21.86
CA GLU A 115 -24.33 14.60 -21.58
C GLU A 115 -23.83 13.16 -21.33
N ILE A 116 -22.79 12.74 -22.06
CA ILE A 116 -22.16 11.41 -21.89
C ILE A 116 -21.34 11.39 -20.60
N VAL A 117 -20.70 12.51 -20.24
CA VAL A 117 -20.00 12.68 -18.96
C VAL A 117 -20.96 12.48 -17.78
N MET A 118 -22.15 13.07 -17.82
CA MET A 118 -23.15 12.92 -16.75
C MET A 118 -23.71 11.50 -16.63
N ALA A 119 -23.91 10.81 -17.75
CA ALA A 119 -24.37 9.42 -17.74
C ALA A 119 -23.34 8.45 -17.13
N TYR A 120 -22.05 8.76 -17.27
CA TYR A 120 -20.96 7.90 -16.78
C TYR A 120 -20.42 8.31 -15.40
N PHE A 121 -20.50 9.59 -15.04
CA PHE A 121 -20.03 10.15 -13.77
C PHE A 121 -21.14 10.96 -13.07
N PRO A 122 -22.21 10.32 -12.58
CA PRO A 122 -23.37 11.02 -12.02
C PRO A 122 -23.10 11.77 -10.70
N HIS A 123 -21.92 11.60 -10.11
CA HIS A 123 -21.51 12.29 -8.88
C HIS A 123 -20.52 13.44 -9.11
N THR A 124 -20.05 13.63 -10.34
CA THR A 124 -19.31 14.85 -10.66
C THR A 124 -20.34 15.93 -10.92
N ASN A 125 -20.51 16.84 -9.95
CA ASN A 125 -21.46 17.96 -9.94
C ASN A 125 -21.07 19.01 -11.00
N ILE A 126 -20.99 18.61 -12.27
CA ILE A 126 -20.57 19.45 -13.40
C ILE A 126 -21.80 19.76 -14.25
N ASP A 127 -22.77 20.45 -13.66
CA ASP A 127 -23.83 21.08 -14.45
C ASP A 127 -23.20 22.21 -15.30
N PRO A 128 -23.36 22.23 -16.63
CA PRO A 128 -22.83 23.31 -17.48
C PRO A 128 -23.45 24.68 -17.20
N PHE A 129 -24.56 24.72 -16.45
CA PHE A 129 -25.27 25.92 -16.02
C PHE A 129 -25.31 25.94 -14.49
N TYR A 130 -24.15 26.16 -13.87
CA TYR A 130 -24.05 26.25 -12.42
C TYR A 130 -24.76 27.53 -11.90
N THR A 131 -26.08 27.50 -11.79
CA THR A 131 -26.88 28.58 -11.17
C THR A 131 -26.95 28.40 -9.66
N GLY A 132 -25.83 28.10 -8.99
CA GLY A 132 -25.66 28.19 -7.53
C GLY A 132 -26.59 27.41 -6.60
N GLU A 133 -27.65 26.79 -7.11
CA GLU A 133 -28.66 26.08 -6.34
C GLU A 133 -28.48 24.58 -6.57
N VAL A 134 -28.08 23.88 -5.51
CA VAL A 134 -28.06 22.42 -5.49
C VAL A 134 -29.51 21.97 -5.40
N PRO A 135 -30.11 21.33 -6.42
CA PRO A 135 -31.39 20.68 -6.23
C PRO A 135 -31.17 19.59 -5.18
N LYS A 136 -31.87 19.69 -4.05
CA LYS A 136 -31.91 18.60 -3.08
C LYS A 136 -32.55 17.41 -3.78
N ILE A 137 -31.72 16.52 -4.30
CA ILE A 137 -32.16 15.20 -4.69
C ILE A 137 -32.55 14.53 -3.37
N GLU A 138 -33.86 14.46 -3.11
CA GLU A 138 -34.38 13.63 -2.05
C GLU A 138 -33.83 12.22 -2.26
N ALA A 139 -33.11 11.73 -1.25
CA ALA A 139 -32.63 10.37 -1.25
C ALA A 139 -33.85 9.44 -1.31
N GLN A 140 -34.24 9.01 -2.51
CA GLN A 140 -35.07 7.83 -2.69
C GLN A 140 -34.21 6.61 -2.37
N THR A 141 -33.78 6.51 -1.11
CA THR A 141 -33.39 5.25 -0.52
C THR A 141 -34.66 4.50 -0.19
N MET A 142 -34.74 3.21 -0.53
CA MET A 142 -35.85 2.29 -0.23
C MET A 142 -36.20 2.15 1.27
N LEU A 143 -35.54 2.91 2.14
CA LEU A 143 -35.78 3.00 3.58
C LEU A 143 -36.32 4.40 3.87
N GLN A 144 -37.63 4.50 4.10
CA GLN A 144 -38.31 5.79 4.30
C GLN A 144 -37.98 6.47 5.64
N HIS A 145 -37.06 5.95 6.45
CA HIS A 145 -36.81 6.44 7.80
C HIS A 145 -35.30 6.65 7.95
N LYS A 146 -34.91 7.87 8.32
CA LYS A 146 -33.52 8.22 8.60
C LYS A 146 -33.03 7.40 9.79
N ALA A 147 -31.87 6.76 9.68
CA ALA A 147 -31.26 6.03 10.78
C ALA A 147 -31.09 6.95 12.00
N PRO A 148 -31.37 6.47 13.23
CA PRO A 148 -31.27 7.29 14.43
C PRO A 148 -29.82 7.74 14.65
N LYS A 149 -29.64 9.00 15.07
CA LYS A 149 -28.31 9.57 15.37
C LYS A 149 -27.60 8.70 16.39
N VAL A 150 -26.39 8.28 16.05
CA VAL A 150 -25.47 7.58 16.94
C VAL A 150 -24.43 8.57 17.48
N HIS A 151 -23.86 8.25 18.64
CA HIS A 151 -23.01 9.14 19.45
C HIS A 151 -21.71 9.63 18.79
N TRP A 152 -21.44 9.26 17.54
CA TRP A 152 -20.30 9.69 16.75
C TRP A 152 -20.67 10.60 15.56
N ASP A 153 -21.95 10.97 15.40
CA ASP A 153 -22.38 11.96 14.42
C ASP A 153 -22.17 13.39 14.96
N PHE A 154 -21.01 13.98 14.67
CA PHE A 154 -20.70 15.37 14.98
C PHE A 154 -21.31 16.32 13.94
N SER A 155 -21.84 17.45 14.42
CA SER A 155 -22.71 18.38 13.68
C SER A 155 -22.00 19.16 12.59
#